data_AF-A0A920RXF8-F1
#
_entry.id   AF-A0A920RXF8-F1
#
_cell.length_a   1.000
_cell.length_b   1.000
_cell.length_c   1.000
_cell.angle_alpha   90.00
_cell.angle_beta   90.00
_cell.angle_gamma   90.00
#
_symmetry.space_group_name_H-M   'P 1'
#
loop_
_entity.id
_entity.type
_entity.pdbx_description
1 polymer ?
#
loop_
_entity_poly.entity_id
_entity_poly.type
_entity_poly.pdbx_seq_one_letter_code
_entity_poly.pdbx_strand_id
1 'polypeptide(L)'
;MEHGTFPSNIIDQGYPVGAINLAGQTPIILVNDGPSMGGFIVPYTVPSASFWKLGQAKPGDRFNFVEISVEKAQALRAEQTMICSEASLISSDKQDILIRKKKNQKN
;
A
#
# COMPACT_ATOMS: atom_id res chain seq x y z
N MET A 1 19.30 6.60 31.46
CA MET A 1 17.99 6.50 30.78
C MET A 1 18.17 5.53 29.64
N GLU A 2 17.70 4.29 29.81
CA GLU A 2 18.10 3.15 28.97
C GLU A 2 17.44 3.14 27.59
N HIS A 3 16.44 4.02 27.34
CA HIS A 3 15.64 4.01 26.11
C HIS A 3 15.44 5.41 25.47
N GLY A 4 16.35 6.36 25.67
CA GLY A 4 16.30 7.68 25.04
C GLY A 4 15.22 8.64 25.58
N THR A 5 15.23 9.88 25.08
CA THR A 5 14.57 11.03 25.74
C THR A 5 13.10 11.23 25.35
N PHE A 6 12.65 10.66 24.23
CA PHE A 6 11.29 10.87 23.73
C PHE A 6 10.36 9.70 24.10
N PRO A 7 9.06 9.94 24.36
CA PRO A 7 8.09 8.89 24.68
C PRO A 7 7.82 7.94 23.50
N SER A 8 8.22 8.34 22.29
CA SER A 8 8.17 7.49 21.10
C SER A 8 9.22 6.38 21.11
N ASN A 9 10.20 6.47 22.01
CA ASN A 9 11.28 5.52 22.06
C ASN A 9 10.91 4.30 22.90
N ILE A 10 11.20 3.13 22.37
CA ILE A 10 10.92 1.82 22.96
C ILE A 10 12.12 0.90 22.77
N ILE A 11 12.04 -0.29 23.36
CA ILE A 11 12.98 -1.38 23.06
C ILE A 11 12.83 -1.74 21.58
N ASP A 12 13.97 -2.01 20.92
CA ASP A 12 14.01 -2.38 19.52
C ASP A 12 13.05 -3.54 19.21
N GLN A 13 12.23 -3.35 18.19
CA GLN A 13 11.27 -4.33 17.70
C GLN A 13 11.25 -4.35 16.17
N GLY A 14 10.79 -5.46 15.60
CA GLY A 14 10.61 -5.58 14.16
C GLY A 14 9.51 -4.63 13.66
N TYR A 15 9.74 -4.00 12.52
CA TYR A 15 8.76 -3.16 11.85
C TYR A 15 8.06 -3.93 10.73
N PRO A 16 6.71 -3.88 10.66
CA PRO A 16 6.01 -4.39 9.49
C PRO A 16 6.29 -3.52 8.26
N VAL A 17 6.22 -4.11 7.08
CA VAL A 17 6.25 -3.32 5.83
C VAL A 17 5.02 -2.42 5.79
N GLY A 18 5.22 -1.14 5.52
CA GLY A 18 4.19 -0.10 5.59
C GLY A 18 4.05 0.53 6.98
N ALA A 19 4.93 0.22 7.93
CA ALA A 19 4.93 0.83 9.27
C ALA A 19 4.96 2.35 9.19
N ILE A 20 4.10 3.01 9.97
CA ILE A 20 4.19 4.45 10.22
C ILE A 20 4.84 4.60 11.59
N ASN A 21 6.17 4.77 11.62
CA ASN A 21 6.89 4.97 12.87
C ASN A 21 6.88 6.44 13.29
N LEU A 22 7.04 6.69 14.59
CA LEU A 22 7.19 8.04 15.13
C LEU A 22 8.64 8.24 15.61
N ALA A 23 9.48 8.83 14.77
CA ALA A 23 10.85 9.17 15.14
C ALA A 23 10.86 10.51 15.88
N GLY A 24 10.60 10.49 17.19
CA GLY A 24 10.38 11.69 17.99
C GLY A 24 9.03 12.33 17.65
N GLN A 25 9.04 13.44 16.92
CA GLN A 25 7.83 14.17 16.48
C GLN A 25 7.51 14.00 14.99
N THR A 26 8.37 13.32 14.24
CA THR A 26 8.24 13.17 12.78
C THR A 26 7.72 11.78 12.44
N PRO A 27 6.54 11.65 11.80
CA PRO A 27 6.08 10.36 11.29
C PRO A 27 6.85 9.98 10.02
N ILE A 28 7.27 8.71 9.92
CA ILE A 28 7.93 8.16 8.72
C ILE A 28 7.23 6.88 8.30
N ILE A 29 6.88 6.78 7.01
CA ILE A 29 6.31 5.56 6.43
C ILE A 29 7.45 4.69 5.90
N LEU A 30 7.59 3.49 6.43
CA LEU A 30 8.61 2.52 6.05
C LEU A 30 8.05 1.59 4.99
N VAL A 31 8.46 1.77 3.74
CA VAL A 31 8.08 0.90 2.61
C VAL A 31 9.12 -0.19 2.39
N ASN A 32 9.28 -0.70 1.17
CA ASN A 32 10.12 -1.86 0.86
C ASN A 32 11.59 -1.73 1.28
N ASP A 33 12.16 -0.51 1.19
CA ASP A 33 13.58 -0.27 1.48
C ASP A 33 13.79 0.37 2.87
N GLY A 34 12.75 0.33 3.71
CA GLY A 34 12.82 0.82 5.10
C GLY A 34 13.62 -0.12 6.02
N PRO A 35 14.07 0.38 7.19
CA PRO A 35 14.67 -0.47 8.21
C PRO A 35 13.68 -1.53 8.70
N SER A 36 14.18 -2.75 8.94
CA SER A 36 13.37 -3.88 9.40
C SER A 36 13.17 -3.92 10.92
N MET A 37 14.00 -3.21 11.70
CA MET A 37 13.94 -3.17 13.16
C MET A 37 14.35 -1.78 13.67
N GLY A 38 13.80 -1.38 14.82
CA GLY A 38 14.29 -0.21 15.56
C GLY A 38 13.48 0.10 16.81
N GLY A 39 13.92 1.12 17.54
CA GLY A 39 13.40 1.51 18.84
C GLY A 39 12.36 2.63 18.82
N PHE A 40 11.55 2.74 17.77
CA PHE A 40 10.45 3.70 17.69
C PHE A 40 9.10 2.99 17.67
N ILE A 41 8.09 3.58 18.32
CA ILE A 41 6.73 3.06 18.24
C ILE A 41 6.18 3.11 16.82
N VAL A 42 5.32 2.14 16.50
CA VAL A 42 4.59 2.03 15.24
C VAL A 42 3.09 1.98 15.57
N PRO A 43 2.41 3.14 15.70
CA PRO A 43 0.99 3.17 16.02
C PRO A 43 0.09 2.67 14.87
N TYR A 44 0.54 2.77 13.62
CA TYR A 44 -0.26 2.43 12.43
C TYR A 44 0.59 1.74 11.36
N THR A 45 -0.07 0.97 10.50
CA THR A 45 0.55 0.31 9.33
C THR A 45 -0.30 0.58 8.10
N VAL A 46 0.33 1.05 7.02
CA VAL A 46 -0.35 1.19 5.72
C VAL A 46 -0.61 -0.21 5.16
N PRO A 47 -1.85 -0.53 4.76
CA PRO A 47 -2.13 -1.82 4.15
C PRO A 47 -1.43 -1.94 2.78
N SER A 48 -0.92 -3.12 2.46
CA SER A 48 -0.23 -3.38 1.18
C SER A 48 -1.09 -3.03 -0.04
N ALA A 49 -2.41 -3.14 0.07
CA ALA A 49 -3.35 -2.72 -0.96
C ALA A 49 -3.28 -1.20 -1.30
N SER A 50 -2.69 -0.38 -0.44
CA SER A 50 -2.53 1.06 -0.68
C SER A 50 -1.11 1.47 -1.07
N PHE A 51 -0.17 0.53 -1.19
CA PHE A 51 1.24 0.86 -1.48
C PHE A 51 1.43 1.52 -2.84
N TRP A 52 0.58 1.24 -3.83
CA TRP A 52 0.65 1.90 -5.13
C TRP A 52 0.48 3.43 -5.01
N LYS A 53 -0.26 3.92 -4.00
CA LYS A 53 -0.41 5.35 -3.73
C LYS A 53 0.89 5.95 -3.21
N LEU A 54 1.57 5.22 -2.32
CA LEU A 54 2.88 5.62 -1.78
C LEU A 54 3.95 5.60 -2.87
N GLY A 55 3.91 4.62 -3.78
CA GLY A 55 4.83 4.53 -4.92
C GLY A 55 4.71 5.68 -5.93
N GLN A 56 3.63 6.47 -5.86
CA GLN A 56 3.43 7.66 -6.69
C GLN A 56 3.65 8.98 -5.94
N ALA A 57 4.01 8.92 -4.65
CA ALA A 57 4.19 10.08 -3.78
C ALA A 57 5.39 10.94 -4.23
N LYS A 58 5.24 12.26 -4.10
CA LYS A 58 6.28 13.26 -4.39
C LYS A 58 6.45 14.22 -3.21
N PRO A 59 7.62 14.87 -3.07
CA PRO A 59 7.81 15.90 -2.06
C PRO A 59 6.73 16.99 -2.15
N GLY A 60 6.11 17.31 -1.02
CA GLY A 60 5.02 18.29 -0.94
C GLY A 60 3.61 17.70 -1.06
N ASP A 61 3.47 16.42 -1.43
CA ASP A 61 2.17 15.75 -1.42
C ASP A 61 1.59 15.66 -0.01
N ARG A 62 0.26 15.71 0.08
CA ARG A 62 -0.48 15.61 1.34
C ARG A 62 -1.29 14.32 1.36
N PHE A 63 -1.17 13.58 2.46
CA PHE A 63 -1.91 12.36 2.70
C PHE A 63 -2.95 12.58 3.79
N ASN A 64 -4.15 12.05 3.57
CA ASN A 64 -5.17 11.90 4.60
C ASN A 64 -5.35 10.41 4.87
N PHE A 65 -5.00 9.98 6.09
CA PHE A 65 -5.16 8.59 6.50
C PHE A 65 -6.59 8.34 6.97
N VAL A 66 -7.12 7.18 6.59
CA VAL A 66 -8.43 6.70 7.03
C VAL A 66 -8.20 5.33 7.67
N GLU A 67 -8.62 5.20 8.92
CA GLU A 67 -8.56 3.93 9.64
C GLU A 67 -9.47 2.90 8.97
N ILE A 68 -8.97 1.67 8.85
CA ILE A 68 -9.73 0.52 8.34
C ILE A 68 -9.45 -0.70 9.22
N SER A 69 -10.40 -1.63 9.24
CA SER A 69 -10.20 -2.92 9.90
C SER A 69 -9.23 -3.81 9.11
N VAL A 70 -8.69 -4.84 9.80
CA VAL A 70 -7.81 -5.84 9.18
C VAL A 70 -8.56 -6.60 8.07
N GLU A 71 -9.82 -6.93 8.29
CA GLU A 71 -10.66 -7.65 7.33
C GLU A 71 -10.86 -6.81 6.06
N LYS A 72 -11.09 -5.51 6.22
CA LYS A 72 -11.21 -4.59 5.09
C LYS A 72 -9.88 -4.46 4.33
N ALA A 73 -8.76 -4.40 5.04
CA ALA A 73 -7.44 -4.37 4.41
C ALA A 73 -7.17 -5.64 3.58
N GLN A 74 -7.52 -6.81 4.12
CA GLN A 74 -7.37 -8.10 3.43
C GLN A 74 -8.31 -8.20 2.21
N ALA A 75 -9.56 -7.76 2.34
CA ALA A 75 -10.53 -7.74 1.24
C ALA A 75 -10.04 -6.87 0.06
N LEU A 76 -9.55 -5.65 0.35
CA LEU A 76 -8.98 -4.76 -0.67
C LEU A 76 -7.75 -5.38 -1.36
N ARG A 77 -6.91 -6.10 -0.61
CA ARG A 77 -5.76 -6.78 -1.20
C ARG A 77 -6.18 -7.93 -2.10
N ALA A 78 -7.18 -8.72 -1.69
CA ALA A 78 -7.71 -9.82 -2.49
C ALA A 78 -8.36 -9.31 -3.79
N GLU A 79 -9.15 -8.25 -3.71
CA GLU A 79 -9.75 -7.59 -4.87
C GLU A 79 -8.68 -7.13 -5.88
N GLN A 80 -7.63 -6.48 -5.40
CA GLN A 80 -6.51 -6.08 -6.27
C GLN A 80 -5.80 -7.26 -6.93
N THR A 81 -5.57 -8.35 -6.19
CA THR A 81 -4.99 -9.57 -6.76
C THR A 81 -5.87 -10.13 -7.88
N MET A 82 -7.19 -10.10 -7.72
CA MET A 82 -8.13 -10.56 -8.74
C MET A 82 -8.09 -9.67 -10.00
N ILE A 83 -8.06 -8.35 -9.83
CA ILE A 83 -7.96 -7.39 -10.94
C ILE A 83 -6.60 -7.47 -11.65
N CYS A 84 -5.53 -7.76 -10.91
CA CYS A 84 -4.19 -7.93 -11.45
C CYS A 84 -3.84 -9.40 -11.68
N SER A 85 -4.78 -10.19 -12.20
CA SER A 85 -4.59 -11.60 -12.54
C SER A 85 -4.58 -11.84 -14.05
N GLU A 86 -4.12 -13.02 -14.47
CA GLU A 86 -4.15 -13.46 -15.88
C GLU A 86 -5.58 -13.43 -16.46
N ALA A 87 -6.60 -13.64 -15.64
CA ALA A 87 -8.00 -13.56 -16.05
C ALA A 87 -8.42 -12.16 -16.52
N SER A 88 -7.66 -11.12 -16.14
CA SER A 88 -7.91 -9.75 -16.57
C SER A 88 -7.17 -9.38 -17.87
N LEU A 89 -6.36 -10.29 -18.43
CA LEU A 89 -5.71 -10.09 -19.71
C LEU A 89 -6.72 -10.18 -20.85
N ILE A 90 -6.71 -9.19 -21.74
CA ILE A 90 -7.50 -9.24 -22.97
C ILE A 90 -6.63 -9.92 -24.04
N SER A 91 -7.05 -11.08 -24.53
CA SER A 91 -6.43 -11.71 -25.70
C SER A 91 -6.59 -10.78 -26.91
N SER A 92 -5.49 -10.55 -27.62
CA SER A 92 -5.50 -9.77 -28.86
C SER A 92 -5.78 -10.64 -30.09
N ASP A 93 -6.56 -11.71 -29.92
CA ASP A 93 -6.88 -12.60 -31.03
C ASP A 93 -7.69 -11.83 -32.07
N LYS A 94 -7.25 -11.89 -33.32
CA LYS A 94 -7.83 -11.13 -34.44
C LYS A 94 -9.35 -11.34 -34.59
N GLN A 95 -9.87 -12.47 -34.10
CA GLN A 95 -11.29 -12.77 -34.05
C GLN A 95 -12.08 -11.88 -33.08
N ASP A 96 -11.54 -11.57 -31.89
CA ASP A 96 -12.23 -10.74 -30.90
C ASP A 96 -12.32 -9.26 -31.32
N ILE A 97 -11.30 -8.76 -32.02
CA ILE A 97 -11.31 -7.43 -32.62
C ILE A 97 -12.38 -7.32 -33.71
N LEU A 98 -12.55 -8.37 -34.53
CA LEU A 98 -13.56 -8.39 -35.60
C LEU A 98 -14.99 -8.42 -35.05
N ILE A 99 -15.22 -9.18 -33.97
CA ILE A 99 -16.53 -9.25 -33.29
C ILE A 99 -16.89 -7.89 -32.70
N ARG A 100 -15.95 -7.18 -32.05
CA ARG A 100 -16.18 -5.84 -31.51
C ARG A 100 -16.45 -4.80 -32.60
N LYS A 101 -15.72 -4.83 -33.72
CA LYS A 101 -15.98 -3.94 -34.87
C LYS A 101 -17.37 -4.14 -35.48
N LYS A 102 -17.84 -5.39 -35.60
CA LYS A 102 -19.19 -5.68 -36.11
C LYS A 102 -20.31 -5.23 -35.16
N LYS A 103 -20.09 -5.29 -33.84
CA LYS A 103 -21.06 -4.80 -32.84
C LYS A 103 -21.21 -3.27 -32.89
N ASN A 104 -20.11 -2.53 -33.07
CA ASN A 104 -20.14 -1.06 -33.13
C ASN A 104 -20.62 -0.48 -34.48
N GLN A 105 -20.76 -1.31 -35.53
CA GLN A 105 -21.33 -0.88 -36.82
C GLN A 105 -22.83 -1.17 -36.98
N LYS A 106 -23.45 -1.83 -35.98
CA LYS A 106 -24.89 -2.16 -35.98
C LYS A 106 -25.73 -1.23 -35.09
N ASN A 107 -25.15 -0.14 -34.59
CA ASN A 107 -25.86 0.92 -33.87
C ASN A 107 -25.96 2.17 -34.75
#